data_AF-A0A0E3U3X1-F1
#
_entry.id   AF-A0A0E3U3X1-F1
#
_cell.length_a   1.000
_cell.length_b   1.000
_cell.length_c   1.000
_cell.angle_alpha   90.00
_cell.angle_beta   90.00
_cell.angle_gamma   90.00
#
_symmetry.space_group_name_H-M   'P 1'
#
loop_
_entity.id
_entity.type
_entity.pdbx_description
1 polymer ?
#
loop_
_entity_poly.entity_id
_entity_poly.type
_entity_poly.pdbx_seq_one_letter_code
_entity_poly.pdbx_strand_id
1 'polypeptide(L)'
;MDLVLKDSGVLLTISEDVFDNTFNEALIHQVVVAYNAGSRQGTRAKKNRSAVAGSNRKPWRQKGTGRARAGSVKSPIWRSGGIAFTVNPQNYTQKVNKKMYRGALRSIFSELIRQGRLITITDLLIEAPKTTLLLDKLRNIELAGTKILEKILIIVNDLENNLFLSARNLCKIQVICVKDINPVSLIVCDKVVVTAVAMRKIEGMLA
;
A
#
# COMPACT_ATOMS: atom_id res chain seq x y z
N MET A 1 -27.90 -6.56 -0.82
CA MET A 1 -27.48 -5.89 -2.08
C MET A 1 -27.01 -6.94 -3.06
N ASP A 2 -27.32 -6.78 -4.35
CA ASP A 2 -26.92 -7.72 -5.39
C ASP A 2 -25.88 -7.11 -6.34
N LEU A 3 -24.84 -7.87 -6.66
CA LEU A 3 -23.86 -7.54 -7.69
C LEU A 3 -24.03 -8.46 -8.90
N VAL A 4 -23.96 -7.91 -10.11
CA VAL A 4 -24.03 -8.69 -11.36
C VAL A 4 -22.64 -9.27 -11.68
N LEU A 5 -22.55 -10.59 -11.83
CA LEU A 5 -21.36 -11.25 -12.36
C LEU A 5 -21.25 -10.96 -13.86
N LYS A 6 -20.17 -10.30 -14.29
CA LYS A 6 -20.03 -9.79 -15.67
C LYS A 6 -19.90 -10.87 -16.74
N ASP A 7 -19.38 -12.03 -16.36
CA ASP A 7 -19.14 -13.17 -17.24
C ASP A 7 -20.37 -14.07 -17.44
N SER A 8 -21.17 -14.25 -16.39
CA SER A 8 -22.33 -15.16 -16.38
C SER A 8 -23.68 -14.45 -16.36
N GLY A 9 -23.73 -13.16 -16.04
CA GLY A 9 -24.96 -12.39 -15.85
C GLY A 9 -25.73 -12.75 -14.58
N VAL A 10 -25.22 -13.67 -13.75
CA VAL A 10 -25.87 -14.13 -12.51
C VAL A 10 -25.71 -13.10 -11.40
N LEU A 11 -26.73 -12.97 -10.54
CA LEU A 11 -26.69 -12.09 -9.38
C LEU A 11 -25.98 -12.75 -8.20
N LEU A 12 -25.05 -12.03 -7.58
CA LEU A 12 -24.37 -12.39 -6.35
C LEU A 12 -24.88 -11.51 -5.20
N THR A 13 -25.65 -12.10 -4.29
CA THR A 13 -26.16 -11.42 -3.10
C THR A 13 -25.09 -11.28 -2.02
N ILE A 14 -24.86 -10.04 -1.58
CA ILE A 14 -23.90 -9.63 -0.55
C ILE A 14 -24.56 -8.75 0.53
N SER A 15 -23.95 -8.74 1.72
CA SER A 15 -24.40 -7.96 2.88
C SER A 15 -24.32 -6.45 2.66
N GLU A 16 -25.45 -5.77 2.85
CA GLU A 16 -25.55 -4.30 2.83
C GLU A 16 -24.74 -3.65 3.95
N ASP A 17 -24.75 -4.24 5.15
CA ASP A 17 -24.00 -3.70 6.29
C ASP A 17 -22.48 -3.59 6.04
N VAL A 18 -21.96 -4.43 5.15
CA VAL A 18 -20.53 -4.42 4.78
C VAL A 18 -20.29 -3.52 3.58
N PHE A 19 -21.15 -3.57 2.56
CA PHE A 19 -20.90 -3.00 1.25
C PHE A 19 -21.72 -1.74 0.92
N ASP A 20 -22.63 -1.29 1.80
CA ASP A 20 -23.38 -0.04 1.66
C ASP A 20 -23.11 0.95 2.82
N ASN A 21 -21.82 1.18 3.10
CA ASN A 21 -21.40 2.17 4.08
C ASN A 21 -21.18 3.56 3.43
N THR A 22 -21.43 4.61 4.20
CA THR A 22 -21.11 5.99 3.81
C THR A 22 -19.61 6.18 3.65
N PHE A 23 -19.18 6.99 2.67
CA PHE A 23 -17.78 7.30 2.46
C PHE A 23 -17.22 8.14 3.62
N ASN A 24 -16.39 7.53 4.48
CA ASN A 24 -15.71 8.23 5.57
C ASN A 24 -14.28 8.60 5.15
N GLU A 25 -14.14 9.76 4.51
CA GLU A 25 -12.87 10.24 3.98
C GLU A 25 -11.77 10.32 5.05
N ALA A 26 -12.09 10.86 6.23
CA ALA A 26 -11.12 11.04 7.30
C ALA A 26 -10.54 9.69 7.79
N LEU A 27 -11.41 8.69 7.96
CA LEU A 27 -11.00 7.34 8.36
C LEU A 27 -10.13 6.67 7.28
N ILE A 28 -10.55 6.77 6.01
CA ILE A 28 -9.80 6.22 4.88
C ILE A 28 -8.43 6.88 4.78
N HIS A 29 -8.38 8.22 4.80
CA HIS A 29 -7.15 8.99 4.73
C HIS A 29 -6.19 8.60 5.86
N GLN A 30 -6.66 8.51 7.11
CA GLN A 30 -5.83 8.11 8.24
C GLN A 30 -5.21 6.71 8.03
N VAL A 31 -6.00 5.75 7.57
CA VAL A 31 -5.53 4.38 7.33
C VAL A 31 -4.54 4.31 6.18
N VAL A 32 -4.79 5.05 5.09
CA VAL A 32 -3.87 5.15 3.93
C VAL A 32 -2.54 5.79 4.31
N VAL A 33 -2.57 6.89 5.08
CA VAL A 33 -1.36 7.55 5.58
C VAL A 33 -0.57 6.61 6.50
N ALA A 34 -1.25 5.89 7.40
CA ALA A 34 -0.60 4.92 8.27
C ALA A 34 0.03 3.76 7.48
N TYR A 35 -0.65 3.26 6.44
CA TYR A 35 -0.12 2.23 5.55
C TYR A 35 1.17 2.71 4.85
N ASN A 36 1.12 3.89 4.23
CA ASN A 36 2.28 4.49 3.55
C ASN A 36 3.42 4.80 4.52
N ALA A 37 3.12 5.19 5.77
CA ALA A 37 4.12 5.37 6.81
C ALA A 37 4.81 4.05 7.18
N GLY A 38 4.05 2.96 7.30
CA GLY A 38 4.58 1.60 7.56
C GLY A 38 5.46 1.06 6.43
N SER A 39 5.22 1.44 5.17
CA SER A 39 6.06 1.04 4.03
C SER A 39 7.45 1.71 4.02
N ARG A 40 7.72 2.68 4.91
CA ARG A 40 9.00 3.40 4.95
C ARG A 40 10.04 2.60 5.73
N GLN A 41 11.11 2.18 5.05
CA GLN A 41 12.21 1.41 5.65
C GLN A 41 12.96 2.18 6.76
N GLY A 42 13.16 3.49 6.59
CA GLY A 42 13.76 4.34 7.63
C GLY A 42 15.25 4.12 7.94
N THR A 43 15.97 3.44 7.06
CA THR A 43 17.40 3.15 7.17
C THR A 43 18.24 4.37 6.76
N ARG A 44 18.39 5.33 7.67
CA ARG A 44 19.32 6.46 7.51
C ARG A 44 19.99 6.83 8.81
N ALA A 45 21.27 7.14 8.77
CA ALA A 45 22.05 7.57 9.92
C ALA A 45 23.01 8.69 9.53
N LYS A 46 23.25 9.63 10.46
CA LYS A 46 24.29 10.66 10.35
C LYS A 46 25.13 10.65 11.62
N LYS A 47 26.42 10.97 11.51
CA LYS A 47 27.32 10.99 12.67
C LYS A 47 27.09 12.24 13.52
N ASN A 48 26.77 12.04 14.79
CA ASN A 48 26.74 13.11 15.78
C ASN A 48 28.19 13.38 16.25
N ARG A 49 28.39 14.40 17.09
CA ARG A 49 29.73 14.74 17.58
C ARG A 49 30.46 13.60 18.32
N SER A 50 29.74 12.61 18.87
CA SER A 50 30.36 11.45 19.52
C SER A 50 30.76 10.36 18.53
N ALA A 51 30.03 10.21 17.42
CA ALA A 51 30.29 9.21 16.38
C ALA A 51 31.29 9.68 15.31
N VAL A 52 31.64 10.97 15.27
CA VAL A 52 32.71 11.48 14.40
C VAL A 52 34.08 11.03 14.92
N ALA A 53 34.91 10.53 14.00
CA ALA A 53 36.28 10.12 14.30
C ALA A 53 37.14 11.34 14.65
N GLY A 54 37.94 11.25 15.71
CA GLY A 54 38.82 12.33 16.16
C GLY A 54 39.07 12.32 17.65
N SER A 55 39.89 13.26 18.13
CA SER A 55 40.21 13.40 19.55
C SER A 55 39.12 14.15 20.33
N ASN A 56 38.95 13.79 21.61
CA ASN A 56 38.15 14.55 22.57
C ASN A 56 38.98 15.62 23.31
N ARG A 57 40.27 15.78 22.97
CA ARG A 57 41.15 16.81 23.54
C ARG A 57 40.68 18.21 23.13
N LYS A 58 40.71 19.13 24.09
CA LYS A 58 40.39 20.54 23.86
C LYS A 58 41.39 21.15 22.85
N PRO A 59 40.94 21.82 21.77
CA PRO A 59 41.83 22.36 20.75
C PRO A 59 42.86 23.38 21.28
N TRP A 60 42.47 24.21 22.26
CA TRP A 60 43.35 25.17 22.92
C TRP A 60 42.86 25.49 24.35
N ARG A 61 43.72 26.12 25.17
CA ARG A 61 43.41 26.54 26.54
C ARG A 61 42.23 27.54 26.61
N GLN A 62 41.54 27.60 27.75
CA GLN A 62 40.26 28.32 27.89
C GLN A 62 40.33 29.84 27.74
N LYS A 63 41.48 30.46 28.07
CA LYS A 63 41.71 31.92 28.03
C LYS A 63 43.13 32.21 27.53
N GLY A 64 43.40 33.45 27.09
CA GLY A 64 44.75 33.91 26.72
C GLY A 64 45.23 33.48 25.32
N THR A 65 44.32 33.25 24.37
CA THR A 65 44.67 32.83 22.99
C THR A 65 44.16 33.77 21.89
N GLY A 66 43.31 34.75 22.21
CA GLY A 66 42.66 35.64 21.23
C GLY A 66 41.60 34.98 20.33
N ARG A 67 41.41 33.64 20.42
CA ARG A 67 40.44 32.88 19.64
C ARG A 67 39.14 32.67 20.43
N ALA A 68 38.04 32.41 19.72
CA ALA A 68 36.80 31.94 20.36
C ALA A 68 37.05 30.66 21.18
N ARG A 69 36.26 30.41 22.24
CA ARG A 69 36.44 29.22 23.08
C ARG A 69 35.96 27.97 22.34
N ALA A 70 36.80 26.93 22.27
CA ALA A 70 36.45 25.64 21.67
C ALA A 70 36.61 24.50 22.68
N GLY A 71 35.68 23.53 22.65
CA GLY A 71 35.68 22.36 23.52
C GLY A 71 36.19 21.09 22.83
N SER A 72 35.85 20.89 21.57
CA SER A 72 36.21 19.70 20.79
C SER A 72 36.23 20.04 19.30
N VAL A 73 37.13 19.40 18.55
CA VAL A 73 37.19 19.49 17.08
C VAL A 73 35.98 18.85 16.40
N LYS A 74 35.24 17.99 17.11
CA LYS A 74 34.03 17.31 16.60
C LYS A 74 32.75 18.15 16.73
N SER A 75 32.88 19.41 17.17
CA SER A 75 31.76 20.33 17.33
C SER A 75 31.00 20.51 16.03
N PRO A 76 29.65 20.55 16.03
CA PRO A 76 28.87 20.74 14.79
C PRO A 76 29.08 22.09 14.12
N ILE A 77 29.65 23.07 14.82
CA ILE A 77 30.01 24.38 14.27
C ILE A 77 31.28 24.27 13.40
N TRP A 78 32.11 23.25 13.64
CA TRP A 78 33.39 23.08 12.96
C TRP A 78 33.21 22.29 11.66
N ARG A 79 34.02 22.63 10.64
CA ARG A 79 34.15 21.81 9.43
C ARG A 79 34.59 20.40 9.80
N SER A 80 33.97 19.39 9.18
CA SER A 80 34.17 17.97 9.48
C SER A 80 33.74 17.53 10.89
N GLY A 81 33.05 18.42 11.63
CA GLY A 81 32.41 18.10 12.90
C GLY A 81 31.16 17.23 12.73
N GLY A 82 30.56 16.84 13.85
CA GLY A 82 29.31 16.09 13.84
C GLY A 82 28.12 16.93 13.39
N ILE A 83 26.97 16.30 13.13
CA ILE A 83 25.72 17.03 12.90
C ILE A 83 24.99 17.20 14.24
N ALA A 84 24.39 18.38 14.47
CA ALA A 84 23.76 18.72 15.75
C ALA A 84 22.52 17.86 16.03
N PHE A 85 21.56 17.83 15.09
CA PHE A 85 20.39 16.95 15.13
C PHE A 85 20.57 15.85 14.10
N THR A 86 21.09 14.71 14.54
CA THR A 86 21.28 13.57 13.66
C THR A 86 20.00 12.80 13.48
N VAL A 87 19.84 12.26 12.27
CA VAL A 87 18.86 11.21 12.02
C VAL A 87 19.46 9.88 12.42
N ASN A 88 18.68 9.05 13.10
CA ASN A 88 18.98 7.66 13.37
C ASN A 88 17.97 6.78 12.62
N PRO A 89 18.29 5.49 12.40
CA PRO A 89 17.30 4.54 11.92
C PRO A 89 16.08 4.56 12.83
N GLN A 90 14.89 4.69 12.26
CA GLN A 90 13.65 4.83 13.02
C GLN A 90 12.49 4.11 12.35
N ASN A 91 11.55 3.66 13.17
CA ASN A 91 10.32 3.02 12.72
C ASN A 91 9.22 4.09 12.55
N TYR A 92 8.60 4.14 11.37
CA TYR A 92 7.52 5.07 11.03
C TYR A 92 6.11 4.46 11.19
N THR A 93 6.02 3.21 11.64
CA THR A 93 4.75 2.49 11.79
C THR A 93 3.82 3.22 12.74
N GLN A 94 2.58 3.44 12.30
CA GLN A 94 1.51 4.03 13.10
C GLN A 94 0.53 2.94 13.51
N LYS A 95 0.10 2.95 14.78
CA LYS A 95 -0.92 2.01 15.25
C LYS A 95 -2.27 2.38 14.66
N VAL A 96 -2.88 1.44 13.93
CA VAL A 96 -4.27 1.51 13.48
C VAL A 96 -5.08 0.47 14.24
N ASN A 97 -6.19 0.88 14.84
CA ASN A 97 -7.07 -0.05 15.55
C ASN A 97 -7.76 -1.00 14.55
N LYS A 98 -7.97 -2.26 14.95
CA LYS A 98 -8.58 -3.29 14.07
C LYS A 98 -9.95 -2.85 13.52
N LYS A 99 -10.80 -2.24 14.36
CA LYS A 99 -12.11 -1.72 13.94
C LYS A 99 -12.00 -0.56 12.94
N MET A 100 -11.00 0.31 13.10
CA MET A 100 -10.74 1.41 12.17
C MET A 100 -10.29 0.88 10.81
N TYR A 101 -9.38 -0.09 10.78
CA TYR A 101 -8.90 -0.70 9.53
C TYR A 101 -10.05 -1.40 8.78
N ARG A 102 -10.87 -2.19 9.47
CA ARG A 102 -12.05 -2.83 8.87
C ARG A 102 -13.07 -1.79 8.38
N GLY A 103 -13.34 -0.77 9.17
CA GLY A 103 -14.26 0.32 8.79
C GLY A 103 -13.79 1.07 7.55
N ALA A 104 -12.47 1.33 7.43
CA ALA A 104 -11.90 1.94 6.23
C ALA A 104 -12.08 1.04 5.00
N LEU A 105 -11.79 -0.27 5.12
CA LEU A 105 -11.98 -1.21 4.01
C LEU A 105 -13.45 -1.31 3.58
N ARG A 106 -14.39 -1.42 4.53
CA ARG A 106 -15.83 -1.40 4.24
C ARG A 106 -16.20 -0.14 3.44
N SER A 107 -15.79 1.03 3.93
CA SER A 107 -16.05 2.31 3.27
C SER A 107 -15.42 2.41 1.87
N ILE A 108 -14.23 1.82 1.65
CA ILE A 108 -13.59 1.79 0.32
C ILE A 108 -14.36 0.87 -0.63
N PHE A 109 -14.73 -0.35 -0.20
CA PHE A 109 -15.47 -1.28 -1.05
C PHE A 109 -16.85 -0.72 -1.44
N SER A 110 -17.56 -0.09 -0.50
CA SER A 110 -18.81 0.62 -0.79
C SER A 110 -18.64 1.69 -1.86
N GLU A 111 -17.56 2.46 -1.77
CA GLU A 111 -17.28 3.51 -2.76
C GLU A 111 -16.88 2.94 -4.13
N LEU A 112 -16.12 1.84 -4.16
CA LEU A 112 -15.80 1.14 -5.41
C LEU A 112 -17.05 0.62 -6.12
N ILE A 113 -18.06 0.17 -5.37
CA ILE A 113 -19.36 -0.24 -5.92
C ILE A 113 -20.13 0.98 -6.43
N ARG A 114 -20.26 2.05 -5.63
CA ARG A 114 -20.93 3.30 -6.06
C ARG A 114 -20.34 3.89 -7.34
N GLN A 115 -19.02 3.83 -7.49
CA GLN A 115 -18.31 4.33 -8.67
C GLN A 115 -18.31 3.36 -9.86
N GLY A 116 -18.91 2.16 -9.74
CA GLY A 116 -18.87 1.15 -10.80
C GLY A 116 -17.44 0.67 -11.13
N ARG A 117 -16.54 0.73 -10.15
CA ARG A 117 -15.12 0.32 -10.27
C ARG A 117 -14.90 -1.11 -9.82
N LEU A 118 -15.75 -1.63 -8.94
CA LEU A 118 -15.75 -3.04 -8.56
C LEU A 118 -16.43 -3.87 -9.64
N ILE A 119 -15.74 -4.89 -10.13
CA ILE A 119 -16.23 -5.83 -11.13
C ILE A 119 -16.16 -7.23 -10.53
N THR A 120 -17.28 -7.93 -10.56
CA THR A 120 -17.37 -9.30 -10.06
C THR A 120 -17.45 -10.29 -11.20
N ILE A 121 -16.69 -11.38 -11.07
CA ILE A 121 -16.64 -12.49 -12.04
C ILE A 121 -16.79 -13.83 -11.29
N THR A 122 -17.21 -14.89 -11.97
CA THR A 122 -17.31 -16.22 -11.35
C THR A 122 -15.94 -16.72 -10.93
N ASP A 123 -15.01 -16.83 -11.88
CA ASP A 123 -13.66 -17.33 -11.68
C ASP A 123 -12.67 -16.80 -12.74
N LEU A 124 -11.37 -16.91 -12.47
CA LEU A 124 -10.30 -16.44 -13.36
C LEU A 124 -9.14 -17.45 -13.44
N LEU A 125 -9.39 -18.57 -14.12
CA LEU A 125 -8.38 -19.60 -14.36
C LEU A 125 -7.57 -19.30 -15.63
N ILE A 126 -6.27 -19.62 -15.66
CA ILE A 126 -5.45 -19.49 -16.87
C ILE A 126 -4.80 -20.84 -17.20
N GLU A 127 -5.08 -21.36 -18.40
CA GLU A 127 -4.62 -22.68 -18.86
C GLU A 127 -3.09 -22.80 -18.91
N ALA A 128 -2.40 -21.75 -19.35
CA ALA A 128 -0.95 -21.71 -19.45
C ALA A 128 -0.39 -20.35 -19.01
N PRO A 129 0.82 -20.27 -18.42
CA PRO A 129 1.40 -19.03 -17.90
C PRO A 129 1.85 -18.07 -19.02
N LYS A 130 0.89 -17.54 -19.80
CA LYS A 130 1.08 -16.62 -20.92
C LYS A 130 0.36 -15.31 -20.65
N THR A 131 1.11 -14.21 -20.73
CA THR A 131 0.60 -12.84 -20.55
C THR A 131 -0.50 -12.49 -21.56
N THR A 132 -0.39 -12.99 -22.79
CA THR A 132 -1.38 -12.76 -23.85
C THR A 132 -2.74 -13.35 -23.49
N LEU A 133 -2.78 -14.57 -22.95
CA LEU A 133 -4.02 -15.22 -22.53
C LEU A 133 -4.74 -14.44 -21.42
N LEU A 134 -3.99 -13.88 -20.46
CA LEU A 134 -4.56 -13.01 -19.43
C LEU A 134 -5.15 -11.73 -20.05
N LEU A 135 -4.41 -11.08 -20.95
CA LEU A 135 -4.89 -9.86 -21.61
C LEU A 135 -6.15 -10.11 -22.44
N ASP A 136 -6.21 -11.22 -23.16
CA ASP A 136 -7.37 -11.59 -23.97
C ASP A 136 -8.58 -11.90 -23.08
N LYS A 137 -8.40 -12.61 -21.96
CA LYS A 137 -9.48 -12.80 -20.97
C LYS A 137 -9.98 -11.48 -20.39
N LEU A 138 -9.08 -10.58 -20.01
CA LEU A 138 -9.47 -9.26 -19.48
C LEU A 138 -10.18 -8.39 -20.52
N ARG A 139 -9.83 -8.49 -21.80
CA ARG A 139 -10.55 -7.82 -22.91
C ARG A 139 -11.97 -8.39 -23.07
N ASN A 140 -12.11 -9.72 -23.01
CA ASN A 140 -13.38 -10.41 -23.21
C ASN A 140 -14.38 -10.18 -22.06
N ILE A 141 -13.89 -9.95 -20.83
CA ILE A 141 -14.75 -9.69 -19.67
C ILE A 141 -15.51 -8.34 -19.79
N GLU A 142 -15.36 -7.61 -20.91
CA GLU A 142 -16.01 -6.33 -21.16
C GLU A 142 -16.06 -5.50 -19.89
N LEU A 143 -14.88 -5.09 -19.44
CA LEU A 143 -14.78 -3.78 -18.83
C LEU A 143 -15.22 -2.77 -19.91
N ALA A 144 -16.52 -2.64 -20.15
CA ALA A 144 -17.10 -1.88 -21.25
C ALA A 144 -16.62 -0.43 -21.15
N GLY A 145 -15.59 -0.09 -21.95
CA GLY A 145 -14.93 1.23 -21.94
C GLY A 145 -13.52 1.29 -21.34
N THR A 146 -13.04 0.26 -20.65
CA THR A 146 -11.66 0.24 -20.13
C THR A 146 -10.67 -0.01 -21.26
N LYS A 147 -9.97 1.06 -21.64
CA LYS A 147 -8.78 0.95 -22.47
C LYS A 147 -7.79 0.03 -21.75
N ILE A 148 -6.98 -0.70 -22.52
CA ILE A 148 -5.81 -1.52 -22.09
C ILE A 148 -4.78 -0.72 -21.21
N LEU A 149 -5.07 0.54 -20.93
CA LEU A 149 -4.24 1.51 -20.23
C LEU A 149 -4.61 1.74 -18.75
N GLU A 150 -5.72 1.19 -18.26
CA GLU A 150 -6.15 1.36 -16.86
C GLU A 150 -5.40 0.41 -15.91
N LYS A 151 -5.26 0.81 -14.65
CA LYS A 151 -4.69 -0.02 -13.57
C LYS A 151 -5.76 -0.96 -13.05
N ILE A 152 -5.51 -2.26 -13.12
CA ILE A 152 -6.46 -3.30 -12.70
C ILE A 152 -5.88 -4.05 -11.50
N LEU A 153 -6.69 -4.18 -10.45
CA LEU A 153 -6.41 -5.09 -9.34
C LEU A 153 -7.29 -6.32 -9.49
N ILE A 154 -6.69 -7.51 -9.52
CA ILE A 154 -7.40 -8.78 -9.53
C ILE A 154 -7.27 -9.39 -8.14
N ILE A 155 -8.39 -9.64 -7.49
CA ILE A 155 -8.47 -10.25 -6.17
C ILE A 155 -9.03 -11.66 -6.32
N VAL A 156 -8.19 -12.64 -6.02
CA VAL A 156 -8.54 -14.06 -6.03
C VAL A 156 -8.51 -14.64 -4.63
N ASN A 157 -9.20 -15.77 -4.45
CA ASN A 157 -9.15 -16.49 -3.20
C ASN A 157 -7.78 -17.15 -2.99
N ASP A 158 -7.36 -17.97 -3.96
CA ASP A 158 -6.10 -18.69 -3.96
C ASP A 158 -5.28 -18.27 -5.18
N LEU A 159 -3.98 -18.03 -4.97
CA LEU A 159 -3.09 -17.57 -6.02
C LEU A 159 -2.60 -18.75 -6.85
N GLU A 160 -3.25 -18.98 -7.99
CA GLU A 160 -2.78 -19.97 -8.94
C GLU A 160 -1.48 -19.50 -9.63
N ASN A 161 -0.49 -20.40 -9.75
CA ASN A 161 0.81 -20.07 -10.34
C ASN A 161 0.70 -19.55 -11.77
N ASN A 162 -0.19 -20.12 -12.59
CA ASN A 162 -0.37 -19.70 -13.98
C ASN A 162 -0.86 -18.25 -14.06
N LEU A 163 -1.83 -17.89 -13.23
CA LEU A 163 -2.35 -16.53 -13.14
C LEU A 163 -1.28 -15.55 -12.65
N PHE A 164 -0.57 -15.89 -11.58
CA PHE A 164 0.49 -15.05 -11.03
C PHE A 164 1.61 -14.79 -12.05
N LEU A 165 2.12 -15.83 -12.71
CA LEU A 165 3.19 -15.70 -13.71
C LEU A 165 2.73 -14.91 -14.94
N SER A 166 1.47 -15.08 -15.35
CA SER A 166 0.90 -14.33 -16.49
C SER A 166 0.70 -12.84 -16.18
N ALA A 167 0.44 -12.48 -14.93
CA ALA A 167 0.25 -11.09 -14.53
C ALA A 167 1.56 -10.36 -14.17
N ARG A 168 2.57 -11.07 -13.67
CA ARG A 168 3.80 -10.48 -13.10
C ARG A 168 4.53 -9.50 -14.01
N ASN A 169 4.49 -9.70 -15.33
CA ASN A 169 5.14 -8.82 -16.30
C ASN A 169 4.33 -7.55 -16.64
N LEU A 170 3.05 -7.49 -16.24
CA LEU A 170 2.13 -6.42 -16.61
C LEU A 170 2.10 -5.36 -15.50
N CYS A 171 2.84 -4.27 -15.67
CA CYS A 171 2.98 -3.21 -14.64
C CYS A 171 1.66 -2.56 -14.18
N LYS A 172 0.61 -2.63 -14.99
CA LYS A 172 -0.72 -2.06 -14.69
C LYS A 172 -1.69 -3.08 -14.09
N ILE A 173 -1.35 -4.36 -14.10
CA ILE A 173 -2.21 -5.43 -13.59
C ILE A 173 -1.53 -6.05 -12.38
N GLN A 174 -2.20 -5.98 -11.24
CA GLN A 174 -1.74 -6.61 -10.02
C GLN A 174 -2.71 -7.73 -9.63
N VAL A 175 -2.19 -8.91 -9.31
CA VAL A 175 -2.96 -10.02 -8.76
C VAL A 175 -2.61 -10.17 -7.29
N ILE A 176 -3.61 -10.21 -6.43
CA ILE A 176 -3.44 -10.42 -4.98
C ILE A 176 -4.44 -11.46 -4.47
N CYS A 177 -4.09 -12.10 -3.36
CA CYS A 177 -5.02 -12.91 -2.57
C CYS A 177 -5.91 -12.03 -1.69
N VAL A 178 -7.06 -12.57 -1.27
CA VAL A 178 -7.93 -11.94 -0.26
C VAL A 178 -7.16 -11.56 1.02
N LYS A 179 -6.16 -12.36 1.41
CA LYS A 179 -5.34 -12.14 2.61
C LYS A 179 -4.44 -10.89 2.50
N ASP A 180 -4.09 -10.50 1.29
CA ASP A 180 -3.14 -9.42 1.00
C ASP A 180 -3.84 -8.12 0.57
N ILE A 181 -5.17 -8.06 0.74
CA ILE A 181 -5.95 -6.85 0.48
C ILE A 181 -5.47 -5.73 1.38
N ASN A 182 -5.16 -4.61 0.73
CA ASN A 182 -4.71 -3.41 1.39
C ASN A 182 -5.46 -2.18 0.82
N PRO A 183 -5.66 -1.14 1.64
CA PRO A 183 -6.45 0.04 1.26
C PRO A 183 -5.83 0.82 0.09
N VAL A 184 -4.50 0.83 -0.03
CA VAL A 184 -3.80 1.59 -1.07
C VAL A 184 -4.00 0.98 -2.45
N SER A 185 -3.80 -0.33 -2.60
CA SER A 185 -4.03 -1.05 -3.85
C SER A 185 -5.48 -0.90 -4.34
N LEU A 186 -6.46 -0.94 -3.43
CA LEU A 186 -7.87 -0.74 -3.77
C LEU A 186 -8.16 0.66 -4.34
N ILE A 187 -7.49 1.69 -3.82
CA ILE A 187 -7.72 3.08 -4.24
C ILE A 187 -6.95 3.42 -5.52
N VAL A 188 -5.70 2.94 -5.65
CA VAL A 188 -4.78 3.26 -6.75
C VAL A 188 -5.21 2.64 -8.07
N CYS A 189 -5.91 1.50 -8.05
CA CYS A 189 -6.34 0.79 -9.25
C CYS A 189 -7.68 1.32 -9.74
N ASP A 190 -7.76 1.68 -11.02
CA ASP A 190 -8.97 2.24 -11.64
C ASP A 190 -10.15 1.25 -11.56
N LYS A 191 -9.86 -0.03 -11.78
CA LYS A 191 -10.84 -1.14 -11.70
C LYS A 191 -10.34 -2.23 -10.76
N VAL A 192 -11.25 -2.80 -10.01
CA VAL A 192 -10.98 -3.91 -9.08
C VAL A 192 -11.85 -5.10 -9.48
N VAL A 193 -11.22 -6.14 -10.00
CA VAL A 193 -11.86 -7.39 -10.41
C VAL A 193 -11.77 -8.38 -9.26
N VAL A 194 -12.90 -8.94 -8.83
CA VAL A 194 -12.95 -9.89 -7.71
C VAL A 194 -13.73 -11.13 -8.11
N THR A 195 -13.20 -12.31 -7.80
CA THR A 195 -13.93 -13.57 -8.03
C THR A 195 -15.06 -13.74 -7.02
N ALA A 196 -16.12 -14.45 -7.38
CA ALA A 196 -17.28 -14.65 -6.51
C ALA A 196 -16.89 -15.30 -5.17
N VAL A 197 -15.98 -16.26 -5.20
CA VAL A 197 -15.43 -16.92 -4.00
C VAL A 197 -14.63 -15.93 -3.15
N ALA A 198 -13.83 -15.06 -3.77
CA ALA A 198 -13.09 -14.02 -3.07
C ALA A 198 -14.03 -13.00 -2.41
N MET A 199 -15.10 -12.57 -3.10
CA MET A 199 -16.11 -11.67 -2.54
C MET A 199 -16.75 -12.23 -1.27
N ARG A 200 -17.13 -13.51 -1.25
CA ARG A 200 -17.68 -14.17 -0.05
C ARG A 200 -16.71 -14.18 1.13
N LYS A 201 -15.41 -14.39 0.87
CA LYS A 201 -14.39 -14.33 1.94
C LYS A 201 -14.13 -12.92 2.44
N ILE A 202 -14.16 -11.93 1.56
CA ILE A 202 -14.05 -10.51 1.94
C ILE A 202 -15.22 -10.12 2.84
N GLU A 203 -16.43 -10.53 2.48
CA GLU A 203 -17.64 -10.32 3.28
C GLU A 203 -17.46 -10.87 4.71
N GLY A 204 -17.05 -12.13 4.85
CA GLY A 204 -16.80 -12.75 6.16
C GLY A 204 -15.63 -12.14 6.95
N MET A 205 -14.60 -11.63 6.27
CA MET A 205 -13.47 -10.94 6.91
C MET A 205 -13.85 -9.55 7.44
N LEU A 206 -14.71 -8.87 6.69
CA LEU A 206 -15.11 -7.51 6.99
C LEU A 206 -16.27 -7.43 7.96
N ALA A 207 -17.13 -8.45 8.09
CA ALA A 207 -18.16 -8.55 9.13
C ALA A 207 -17.59 -8.35 10.55
#